data_AF-A0A3N8GBV4-F1
#
_entry.id   AF-A0A3N8GBV4-F1
#
_cell.length_a   1.000
_cell.length_b   1.000
_cell.length_c   1.000
_cell.angle_alpha   90.00
_cell.angle_beta   90.00
_cell.angle_gamma   90.00
#
_symmetry.space_group_name_H-M   'P 1'
#
loop_
_entity.id
_entity.type
_entity.pdbx_description
1 polymer ?
#
loop_
_entity_poly.entity_id
_entity_poly.type
_entity_poly.pdbx_seq_one_letter_code
_entity_poly.pdbx_strand_id
1 'polypeptide(L)'
;MFKVPKVFYADRRAAGVVADAAITQHATRMLRRVARDLRLHTGEHEIVSEPARAGRGCRVTLRTNAMILEVADSPNRDKVAVSFRTRRGSRDLSGGGDNDVPIEQFGSKEGYDALLGGLRLADGLDNERR
;
A
#
# COMPACT_ATOMS: atom_id res chain seq x y z
N MET A 1 -3.73 -16.53 -1.55
CA MET A 1 -4.80 -15.53 -1.35
C MET A 1 -4.49 -14.71 -0.10
N PHE A 2 -4.55 -13.39 -0.15
CA PHE A 2 -4.35 -12.54 1.03
C PHE A 2 -5.70 -12.37 1.74
N LYS A 3 -5.77 -12.65 3.03
CA LYS A 3 -6.98 -12.39 3.81
C LYS A 3 -6.88 -10.97 4.36
N VAL A 4 -7.72 -10.08 3.85
CA VAL A 4 -7.78 -8.70 4.33
C VAL A 4 -8.23 -8.68 5.79
N PRO A 5 -7.41 -8.14 6.72
CA PRO A 5 -7.75 -8.11 8.13
C PRO A 5 -9.01 -7.28 8.39
N LYS A 6 -9.90 -7.74 9.28
CA LYS A 6 -11.13 -7.02 9.64
C LYS A 6 -10.88 -5.61 10.15
N VAL A 7 -9.73 -5.38 10.81
CA VAL A 7 -9.34 -4.06 11.32
C VAL A 7 -9.21 -3.00 10.22
N PHE A 8 -9.04 -3.40 8.95
CA PHE A 8 -9.00 -2.45 7.84
C PHE A 8 -10.38 -1.92 7.45
N TYR A 9 -11.46 -2.61 7.84
CA TYR A 9 -12.85 -2.22 7.57
C TYR A 9 -13.54 -1.60 8.80
N ALA A 10 -12.86 -1.48 9.93
CA ALA A 10 -13.45 -0.98 11.16
C ALA A 10 -13.55 0.56 11.15
N ASP A 11 -14.68 1.11 11.61
CA ASP A 11 -14.86 2.55 11.82
C ASP A 11 -13.77 3.08 12.75
N ARG A 12 -13.06 4.12 12.29
CA ARG A 12 -11.85 4.66 12.89
C ARG A 12 -12.11 5.83 13.83
N ARG A 13 -13.36 6.32 13.92
CA ARG A 13 -13.73 7.45 14.79
C ARG A 13 -13.49 7.20 16.28
N ALA A 14 -13.39 5.94 16.70
CA ALA A 14 -13.11 5.53 18.09
C ALA A 14 -11.82 4.70 18.24
N ALA A 15 -10.97 4.66 17.21
CA ALA A 15 -9.76 3.82 17.25
C ALA A 15 -8.67 4.41 18.15
N GLY A 16 -8.07 3.56 18.99
CA GLY A 16 -6.95 3.91 19.86
C GLY A 16 -5.63 3.22 19.47
N VAL A 17 -4.58 3.50 20.23
CA VAL A 17 -3.17 3.06 19.99
C VAL A 17 -3.03 1.56 19.68
N VAL A 18 -3.84 0.69 20.30
CA VAL A 18 -3.82 -0.75 20.04
C VAL A 18 -4.25 -1.09 18.61
N ALA A 19 -5.26 -0.40 18.10
CA ALA A 19 -5.73 -0.59 16.73
C ALA A 19 -4.68 -0.10 15.71
N ASP A 20 -3.97 0.98 16.02
CA ASP A 20 -2.92 1.54 15.15
C ASP A 20 -1.72 0.61 15.05
N ALA A 21 -1.31 0.01 16.18
CA ALA A 21 -0.25 -1.00 16.19
C ALA A 21 -0.65 -2.24 15.36
N ALA A 22 -1.90 -2.70 15.50
CA ALA A 22 -2.42 -3.81 14.70
C ALA A 22 -2.44 -3.47 13.21
N ILE A 23 -2.93 -2.28 12.82
CA ILE A 23 -2.93 -1.83 11.43
C ILE A 23 -1.51 -1.75 10.89
N THR A 24 -0.59 -1.13 11.63
CA THR A 24 0.82 -1.02 11.24
C THR A 24 1.44 -2.40 10.98
N GLN A 25 1.18 -3.38 11.85
CA GLN A 25 1.67 -4.75 11.69
C GLN A 25 1.05 -5.44 10.48
N HIS A 26 -0.26 -5.29 10.26
CA HIS A 26 -0.97 -5.89 9.14
C HIS A 26 -0.58 -5.26 7.80
N ALA A 27 -0.47 -3.93 7.74
CA ALA A 27 -0.04 -3.18 6.58
C ALA A 27 1.42 -3.52 6.23
N THR A 28 2.31 -3.60 7.21
CA THR A 28 3.70 -4.05 6.99
C THR A 28 3.75 -5.45 6.37
N ARG A 29 2.94 -6.40 6.88
CA ARG A 29 2.87 -7.75 6.32
C ARG A 29 2.31 -7.76 4.90
N MET A 30 1.28 -6.95 4.64
CA MET A 30 0.69 -6.80 3.31
C MET A 30 1.73 -6.26 2.31
N LEU A 31 2.42 -5.18 2.66
CA LEU A 31 3.41 -4.55 1.79
C LEU A 31 4.65 -5.43 1.57
N ARG A 32 5.11 -6.19 2.58
CA ARG A 32 6.17 -7.19 2.39
C ARG A 32 5.76 -8.27 1.40
N ARG A 33 4.50 -8.70 1.43
CA ARG A 33 3.98 -9.66 0.47
C ARG A 33 3.92 -9.06 -0.93
N VAL A 34 3.40 -7.84 -1.09
CA VAL A 34 3.39 -7.15 -2.38
C VAL A 34 4.81 -7.02 -2.94
N ALA A 35 5.78 -6.58 -2.15
CA ALA A 35 7.17 -6.49 -2.60
C ALA A 35 7.73 -7.83 -3.07
N ARG A 36 7.46 -8.92 -2.34
CA ARG A 36 7.85 -10.28 -2.73
C ARG A 36 7.17 -10.71 -4.03
N ASP A 37 5.87 -10.47 -4.16
CA ASP A 37 5.07 -10.91 -5.31
C ASP A 37 5.40 -10.06 -6.56
N LEU A 38 5.87 -8.81 -6.38
CA LEU A 38 6.48 -7.97 -7.42
C LEU A 38 7.92 -8.38 -7.78
N ARG A 39 8.55 -9.23 -6.97
CA ARG A 39 9.96 -9.66 -7.06
C ARG A 39 10.98 -8.54 -6.86
N LEU A 40 10.66 -7.56 -6.02
CA LEU A 40 11.59 -6.49 -5.65
C LEU A 40 12.76 -7.06 -4.83
N HIS A 41 13.98 -6.82 -5.27
CA HIS A 41 15.19 -7.26 -4.61
C HIS A 41 15.54 -6.40 -3.39
N THR A 42 16.45 -6.91 -2.55
CA THR A 42 17.01 -6.16 -1.43
C THR A 42 17.75 -4.94 -1.96
N GLY A 43 17.37 -3.75 -1.49
CA GLY A 43 17.94 -2.47 -1.94
C GLY A 43 17.11 -1.74 -3.00
N GLU A 44 16.16 -2.42 -3.66
CA GLU A 44 15.26 -1.79 -4.64
C GLU A 44 14.03 -1.16 -3.99
N HIS A 45 13.75 -1.54 -2.73
CA HIS A 45 12.59 -1.07 -2.00
C HIS A 45 12.88 -0.86 -0.51
N GLU A 46 12.10 0.04 0.07
CA GLU A 46 12.02 0.29 1.51
C GLU A 46 10.57 0.16 1.98
N ILE A 47 10.37 -0.36 3.19
CA ILE A 47 9.07 -0.33 3.87
C ILE A 47 9.19 0.57 5.09
N VAL A 48 8.50 1.71 5.06
CA VAL A 48 8.55 2.73 6.10
C VAL A 48 7.23 2.76 6.84
N SER A 49 7.29 2.59 8.16
CA SER A 49 6.13 2.72 9.06
C SER A 49 6.20 4.04 9.80
N GLU A 50 5.13 4.81 9.71
CA GLU A 50 4.90 6.04 10.45
C GLU A 50 3.79 5.75 11.48
N PRO A 51 4.14 5.63 12.78
CA PRO A 51 3.14 5.37 13.81
C PRO A 51 2.17 6.56 13.91
N ALA A 52 0.98 6.28 14.44
CA ALA A 52 -0.02 7.31 14.69
C ALA A 52 0.56 8.42 15.58
N ARG A 53 0.23 9.66 15.25
CA ARG A 53 0.58 10.86 16.03
C ARG A 53 -0.69 11.65 16.32
N ALA A 54 -0.67 12.57 17.28
CA ALA A 54 -1.85 13.39 17.60
C ALA A 54 -2.45 14.02 16.33
N GLY A 55 -3.70 13.66 15.99
CA GLY A 55 -4.41 14.13 14.80
C GLY A 55 -4.00 13.51 13.46
N ARG A 56 -3.10 12.50 13.44
CA ARG A 56 -2.70 11.76 12.23
C ARG A 56 -2.71 10.26 12.53
N GLY A 57 -3.50 9.49 11.77
CA GLY A 57 -3.54 8.02 11.90
C GLY A 57 -2.20 7.38 11.52
N CYS A 58 -2.11 6.06 11.60
CA CYS A 58 -0.89 5.34 11.21
C CYS A 58 -0.76 5.21 9.69
N ARG A 59 0.47 5.17 9.20
CA ARG A 59 0.76 5.01 7.78
C ARG A 59 1.90 4.03 7.56
N VAL A 60 1.78 3.15 6.57
CA VAL A 60 2.87 2.29 6.12
C VAL A 60 3.03 2.43 4.61
N THR A 61 4.26 2.61 4.14
CA THR A 61 4.55 2.80 2.72
C THR A 61 5.58 1.80 2.24
N LEU A 62 5.33 1.18 1.10
CA LEU A 62 6.33 0.50 0.27
C LEU A 62 6.81 1.52 -0.76
N ARG A 63 8.11 1.80 -0.77
CA ARG A 63 8.70 2.80 -1.66
C ARG A 63 9.78 2.14 -2.49
N THR A 64 9.76 2.39 -3.77
CA THR A 64 10.81 2.04 -4.73
C THR A 64 11.42 3.32 -5.28
N ASN A 65 12.27 3.21 -6.31
CA ASN A 65 12.75 4.38 -7.03
C ASN A 65 11.65 5.05 -7.86
N ALA A 66 10.69 4.28 -8.37
CA ALA A 66 9.67 4.76 -9.30
C ALA A 66 8.28 4.95 -8.68
N MET A 67 7.98 4.31 -7.54
CA MET A 67 6.63 4.21 -6.99
C MET A 67 6.61 4.33 -5.46
N ILE A 68 5.48 4.77 -4.93
CA ILE A 68 5.11 4.64 -3.52
C ILE A 68 3.72 3.98 -3.47
N LEU A 69 3.61 2.84 -2.80
CA LEU A 69 2.35 2.21 -2.40
C LEU A 69 2.13 2.47 -0.91
N GLU A 70 1.02 3.11 -0.58
CA GLU A 70 0.68 3.61 0.75
C GLU A 70 -0.53 2.86 1.31
N VAL A 71 -0.45 2.52 2.60
CA VAL A 71 -1.56 2.05 3.42
C VAL A 71 -1.70 3.06 4.56
N ALA A 72 -2.77 3.85 4.52
CA ALA A 72 -2.98 4.95 5.45
C ALA A 72 -4.27 4.76 6.22
N ASP A 73 -4.16 4.91 7.53
CA ASP A 73 -5.29 5.15 8.41
C ASP A 73 -5.41 6.65 8.68
N SER A 74 -6.63 7.14 8.74
CA SER A 74 -6.93 8.53 9.11
C SER A 74 -8.14 8.57 10.02
N PRO A 75 -8.11 9.35 11.12
CA PRO A 75 -9.25 9.52 12.01
C PRO A 75 -10.52 10.03 11.31
N ASN A 76 -10.35 10.68 10.15
CA ASN A 76 -11.44 11.24 9.34
C ASN A 76 -11.95 10.27 8.26
N ARG A 77 -11.35 9.06 8.12
CA ARG A 77 -11.80 8.04 7.18
C ARG A 77 -12.52 6.93 7.93
N ASP A 78 -13.60 6.43 7.34
CA ASP A 78 -14.38 5.33 7.91
C ASP A 78 -13.65 3.97 7.78
N LYS A 79 -12.57 3.91 6.98
CA LYS A 79 -11.76 2.70 6.74
C LYS A 79 -10.30 3.02 6.39
N VAL A 80 -9.44 2.01 6.50
CA VAL A 80 -8.06 2.08 6.02
C VAL A 80 -8.06 2.26 4.50
N ALA A 81 -7.24 3.19 4.02
CA ALA A 81 -7.07 3.48 2.62
C ALA A 81 -5.81 2.82 2.09
N VAL A 82 -5.86 2.36 0.85
CA VAL A 82 -4.68 1.92 0.10
C VAL A 82 -4.63 2.76 -1.16
N SER A 83 -3.46 3.32 -1.47
CA SER A 83 -3.25 4.09 -2.68
C SER A 83 -1.84 3.91 -3.21
N PHE A 84 -1.61 4.18 -4.49
CA PHE A 84 -0.26 4.23 -5.03
C PHE A 84 -0.05 5.48 -5.87
N ARG A 85 1.21 5.89 -5.99
CA ARG A 85 1.63 7.01 -6.82
C ARG A 85 3.01 6.73 -7.39
N THR A 86 3.30 7.29 -8.55
CA THR A 86 4.67 7.34 -9.07
C THR A 86 5.47 8.44 -8.36
N ARG A 87 6.80 8.26 -8.26
CA ARG A 87 7.71 9.25 -7.71
C ARG A 87 7.95 10.38 -8.70
N ARG A 88 8.16 11.59 -8.18
CA ARG A 88 8.47 12.78 -8.99
C ARG A 88 9.68 12.50 -9.90
N GLY A 89 9.53 12.75 -11.20
CA GLY A 89 10.56 12.48 -12.21
C GLY A 89 10.45 11.11 -12.87
N SER A 90 9.63 10.20 -12.35
CA SER A 90 9.22 8.98 -13.06
C SER A 90 8.02 9.29 -13.97
N ARG A 91 7.97 8.66 -15.15
CA ARG A 91 6.80 8.77 -16.03
C ARG A 91 5.63 8.09 -15.32
N ASP A 92 4.59 8.86 -15.02
CA ASP A 92 3.34 8.31 -14.52
C ASP A 92 2.60 7.62 -15.65
N LEU A 93 2.80 6.30 -15.76
CA LEU A 93 2.12 5.46 -16.74
C LEU A 93 0.71 5.04 -16.26
N SER A 94 0.34 5.38 -15.02
CA SER A 94 -0.93 5.01 -14.38
C SER A 94 -1.99 6.12 -14.39
N GLY A 95 -1.63 7.37 -14.69
CA GLY A 95 -2.59 8.44 -14.98
C GLY A 95 -3.10 9.23 -13.77
N GLY A 96 -2.26 9.50 -12.78
CA GLY A 96 -2.58 10.38 -11.64
C GLY A 96 -1.70 10.16 -10.41
N GLY A 97 -1.65 11.16 -9.53
CA GLY A 97 -1.12 11.01 -8.18
C GLY A 97 -2.18 10.47 -7.21
N ASP A 98 -1.77 9.63 -6.27
CA ASP A 98 -2.61 9.04 -5.21
C ASP A 98 -3.79 8.20 -5.75
N ASN A 99 -3.49 7.28 -6.66
CA ASN A 99 -4.46 6.34 -7.24
C ASN A 99 -5.03 5.43 -6.14
N ASP A 100 -6.35 5.50 -5.92
CA ASP A 100 -7.03 4.66 -4.94
C ASP A 100 -6.99 3.18 -5.34
N VAL A 101 -6.65 2.31 -4.39
CA VAL A 101 -6.64 0.86 -4.55
C VAL A 101 -7.75 0.29 -3.68
N PRO A 102 -8.83 -0.22 -4.28
CA PRO A 102 -9.87 -0.90 -3.53
C PRO A 102 -9.26 -2.06 -2.75
N ILE A 103 -9.46 -2.05 -1.43
CA ILE A 103 -8.86 -3.04 -0.53
C ILE A 103 -9.36 -4.46 -0.83
N GLU A 104 -10.53 -4.55 -1.45
CA GLU A 104 -11.17 -5.76 -1.94
C GLU A 104 -10.35 -6.46 -3.03
N GLN A 105 -9.51 -5.73 -3.78
CA GLN A 105 -8.59 -6.32 -4.76
C GLN A 105 -7.61 -7.28 -4.10
N PHE A 106 -7.21 -7.05 -2.84
CA PHE A 106 -6.35 -7.99 -2.11
C PHE A 106 -7.07 -9.27 -1.68
N GLY A 107 -8.42 -9.27 -1.67
CA GLY A 107 -9.25 -10.37 -1.20
C GLY A 107 -9.52 -11.46 -2.26
N SER A 108 -9.42 -11.12 -3.55
CA SER A 108 -9.59 -12.04 -4.68
C SER A 108 -8.27 -12.33 -5.39
N LYS A 109 -8.18 -13.46 -6.10
CA LYS A 109 -6.98 -13.76 -6.89
C LYS A 109 -6.91 -12.83 -8.10
N GLU A 110 -8.01 -12.71 -8.84
CA GLU A 110 -8.09 -11.89 -10.06
C GLU A 110 -7.79 -10.42 -9.76
N GLY A 111 -8.39 -9.87 -8.68
CA GLY A 111 -8.13 -8.49 -8.26
C GLY A 111 -6.68 -8.27 -7.83
N TYR A 112 -6.08 -9.24 -7.13
CA TYR A 112 -4.70 -9.12 -6.67
C TYR A 112 -3.70 -9.21 -7.83
N ASP A 113 -3.95 -10.10 -8.78
CA ASP A 113 -3.10 -10.24 -9.99
C ASP A 113 -3.22 -8.98 -10.87
N ALA A 114 -4.42 -8.40 -11.01
CA ALA A 114 -4.63 -7.13 -11.71
C ALA A 114 -3.90 -5.96 -11.03
N LEU A 115 -3.97 -5.87 -9.69
CA LEU A 115 -3.22 -4.89 -8.91
C LEU A 115 -1.71 -5.04 -9.15
N LEU A 116 -1.17 -6.26 -9.06
CA LEU A 116 0.25 -6.50 -9.30
C LEU A 116 0.66 -6.07 -10.71
N GLY A 117 -0.16 -6.35 -11.73
CA GLY A 117 0.08 -5.88 -13.09
C GLY A 117 0.16 -4.34 -13.19
N GLY A 118 -0.77 -3.63 -12.56
CA GLY A 118 -0.76 -2.17 -12.50
C GLY A 118 0.47 -1.60 -11.78
N LEU A 119 0.85 -2.20 -10.65
CA LEU A 119 2.04 -1.78 -9.89
C LEU A 119 3.33 -2.06 -10.67
N ARG A 120 3.44 -3.18 -11.40
CA ARG A 120 4.59 -3.46 -12.26
C ARG A 120 4.75 -2.43 -13.37
N LEU A 121 3.64 -2.01 -13.97
CA LEU A 121 3.65 -0.94 -14.97
C LEU A 121 4.08 0.40 -14.36
N ALA A 122 3.50 0.78 -13.21
CA ALA A 122 3.81 2.03 -12.51
C ALA A 122 5.26 2.09 -12.03
N ASP A 123 5.81 0.95 -11.61
CA ASP A 123 7.19 0.82 -11.13
C ASP A 123 8.21 0.63 -12.28
N GLY A 124 7.72 0.41 -13.52
CA GLY A 124 8.57 0.21 -14.69
C GLY A 124 9.22 -1.17 -14.81
N LEU A 125 8.83 -2.13 -13.95
CA LEU A 125 9.39 -3.49 -13.89
C LEU A 125 9.18 -4.31 -15.17
N ASP A 126 8.24 -3.91 -16.02
CA ASP A 126 7.99 -4.58 -17.30
C ASP A 126 8.79 -3.98 -18.47
N ASN A 127 9.45 -2.83 -18.27
CA ASN A 127 10.26 -2.15 -19.28
C ASN A 127 11.75 -2.54 -19.25
N GLU A 128 12.24 -3.19 -18.19
CA GLU A 128 13.66 -3.56 -18.01
C GLU A 128 14.12 -4.79 -18.81
N ARG A 129 13.30 -5.29 -19.75
CA ARG A 129 13.61 -6.44 -20.61
C ARG A 129 14.16 -6.09 -22.00
N ARG A 130 14.70 -4.88 -22.22
CA ARG A 130 15.29 -4.48 -23.50
C ARG A 130 16.78 -4.18 -23.41
#